data_AF-A0A971ULZ5-F1
#
_entry.id   AF-A0A971ULZ5-F1
#
_cell.length_a   1.000
_cell.length_b   1.000
_cell.length_c   1.000
_cell.angle_alpha   90.00
_cell.angle_beta   90.00
_cell.angle_gamma   90.00
#
_symmetry.space_group_name_H-M   'P 1'
#
loop_
_entity.id
_entity.type
_entity.pdbx_description
1 polymer ?
#
loop_
_entity_poly.entity_id
_entity_poly.type
_entity_poly.pdbx_seq_one_letter_code
_entity_poly.pdbx_strand_id
1 'polypeptide(L)'
;MQTDARAPRRQGRSRLALVLVLTALGVAGWGSYLLWFRPAPEARGRIDDPHAGKGSSSSVDGPSGGPRAATGPQAAPPPPARREPATLDTLYARAGDAVRAGRPIVVTVHVCLCDNRQGIAPVSASLGDGDTPRTNLYWGAMFGLKTFFKQSRAWELLIESQRRDGDPDGMLEQAVFRHRVPAASRWPGVPAAQQVEMLLVARAWRGMPMENALGAFAADALGSAAWTVALPDGRTIDAGGAGHVVGFVGHNSLMNAAVRETNLFAAVNSPVASPPVGWFVLACKSDAYFTPHLARPHAVRLLATRQFMAPEAYTLAALLEAFAERQSAATLRDRAARAYARYQKITQAAALGVFVN
;
A
#
# COMPACT_ATOMS: atom_id res chain seq x y z
N MET A 1 57.80 -6.97 -46.58
CA MET A 1 58.72 -6.10 -47.36
C MET A 1 57.83 -5.26 -48.26
N GLN A 2 57.73 -3.94 -48.20
CA GLN A 2 58.66 -2.86 -47.87
C GLN A 2 57.77 -1.69 -47.37
N THR A 3 57.99 -1.18 -46.15
CA THR A 3 58.70 0.08 -45.81
C THR A 3 58.05 1.34 -46.37
N ASP A 4 57.97 2.48 -45.71
CA ASP A 4 58.24 3.02 -44.36
C ASP A 4 58.17 4.54 -44.60
N ALA A 5 57.60 5.36 -43.71
CA ALA A 5 58.03 6.76 -43.52
C ALA A 5 57.16 7.50 -42.48
N ARG A 6 57.88 8.12 -41.57
CA ARG A 6 57.45 8.76 -40.32
C ARG A 6 57.06 10.24 -40.48
N ALA A 7 56.01 10.64 -39.73
CA ALA A 7 55.89 11.80 -38.79
C ALA A 7 56.14 13.25 -39.33
N PRO A 8 55.92 14.37 -38.57
CA PRO A 8 55.49 14.51 -37.16
C PRO A 8 54.52 15.69 -36.79
N ARG A 9 54.00 15.61 -35.55
CA ARG A 9 53.83 16.64 -34.47
C ARG A 9 53.00 17.96 -34.62
N ARG A 10 52.04 18.04 -33.67
CA ARG A 10 51.81 19.06 -32.60
C ARG A 10 50.89 20.29 -32.82
N GLN A 11 50.32 20.68 -31.67
CA GLN A 11 49.56 21.89 -31.29
C GLN A 11 48.06 21.84 -31.65
N GLY A 12 47.07 21.97 -30.75
CA GLY A 12 47.02 22.54 -29.40
C GLY A 12 46.40 23.93 -29.44
N ARG A 13 45.06 24.05 -29.33
CA ARG A 13 44.35 25.16 -28.65
C ARG A 13 42.83 25.05 -28.76
N SER A 14 42.21 25.34 -27.62
CA SER A 14 40.79 25.55 -27.34
C SER A 14 40.35 26.97 -27.69
N ARG A 15 39.05 27.15 -28.04
CA ARG A 15 38.08 28.12 -27.44
C ARG A 15 36.79 28.29 -28.27
N LEU A 16 35.66 28.08 -27.58
CA LEU A 16 34.35 28.76 -27.61
C LEU A 16 33.83 29.52 -28.86
N ALA A 17 32.60 29.17 -29.28
CA ALA A 17 31.41 30.05 -29.48
C ALA A 17 30.18 29.15 -29.79
N LEU A 18 29.11 29.11 -28.96
CA LEU A 18 27.85 29.89 -28.99
C LEU A 18 27.03 29.66 -30.29
N VAL A 19 25.79 29.12 -30.27
CA VAL A 19 24.46 29.79 -30.13
C VAL A 19 23.39 28.67 -30.00
N LEU A 20 22.64 28.51 -28.91
CA LEU A 20 21.33 29.11 -28.55
C LEU A 20 20.19 28.97 -29.59
N VAL A 21 19.34 27.94 -29.46
CA VAL A 21 17.93 28.00 -29.88
C VAL A 21 17.09 27.39 -28.75
N LEU A 22 16.35 28.26 -28.07
CA LEU A 22 15.32 27.95 -27.08
C LEU A 22 13.96 28.31 -27.70
N THR A 23 12.92 27.68 -27.15
CA THR A 23 11.47 27.93 -27.27
C THR A 23 10.78 27.52 -28.57
N ALA A 24 9.98 26.46 -28.49
CA ALA A 24 8.52 26.58 -28.43
C ALA A 24 7.88 25.19 -28.27
N LEU A 25 7.33 24.88 -27.09
CA LEU A 25 6.13 24.06 -26.89
C LEU A 25 5.73 24.16 -25.41
N GLY A 26 4.85 25.13 -25.14
CA GLY A 26 3.83 25.14 -24.09
C GLY A 26 4.17 24.58 -22.72
N VAL A 27 4.92 25.34 -21.91
CA VAL A 27 4.86 25.24 -20.45
C VAL A 27 3.84 26.28 -19.97
N ALA A 28 2.59 25.86 -19.79
CA ALA A 28 1.60 26.63 -19.04
C ALA A 28 0.70 25.63 -18.29
N GLY A 29 0.69 25.71 -16.95
CA GLY A 29 -0.19 24.91 -16.10
C GLY A 29 0.48 24.01 -15.07
N TRP A 30 1.61 24.41 -14.49
CA TRP A 30 2.26 23.65 -13.41
C TRP A 30 2.63 24.57 -12.26
N GLY A 31 1.61 24.90 -11.46
CA GLY A 31 1.82 25.66 -10.22
C GLY A 31 0.52 26.18 -9.64
N SER A 32 -0.35 25.29 -9.13
CA SER A 32 -1.46 25.63 -8.21
C SER A 32 -2.20 24.36 -7.73
N TYR A 33 -1.51 23.40 -7.12
CA TYR A 33 -2.21 22.33 -6.37
C TYR A 33 -2.29 22.61 -4.84
N LEU A 34 -1.72 23.72 -4.36
CA LEU A 34 -1.68 24.09 -2.95
C LEU A 34 -2.73 25.13 -2.52
N LEU A 35 -3.65 25.57 -3.40
CA LEU A 35 -4.63 26.64 -3.11
C LEU A 35 -6.11 26.19 -3.08
N TRP A 36 -6.39 24.89 -3.20
CA TRP A 36 -7.77 24.39 -3.35
C TRP A 36 -8.31 23.67 -2.11
N PHE A 37 -8.18 24.24 -0.91
CA PHE A 37 -8.88 23.72 0.26
C PHE A 37 -9.29 24.84 1.23
N ARG A 38 -10.50 25.37 1.05
CA ARG A 38 -11.25 26.05 2.12
C ARG A 38 -12.30 25.08 2.66
N PRO A 39 -12.32 24.74 3.96
CA PRO A 39 -13.38 23.92 4.53
C PRO A 39 -14.68 24.74 4.60
N ALA A 40 -15.81 24.13 4.22
CA ALA A 40 -17.14 24.63 4.56
C ALA A 40 -17.41 24.40 6.06
N PRO A 41 -18.18 25.28 6.74
CA PRO A 41 -18.40 25.18 8.18
C PRO A 41 -19.30 23.98 8.55
N GLU A 42 -18.86 23.20 9.53
CA GLU A 42 -19.62 22.08 10.13
C GLU A 42 -20.81 22.61 10.95
N ALA A 43 -22.01 22.13 10.64
CA ALA A 43 -23.18 22.28 11.49
C ALA A 43 -23.12 21.25 12.63
N ARG A 44 -23.02 21.74 13.88
CA ARG A 44 -23.05 20.91 15.09
C ARG A 44 -24.49 20.52 15.41
N GLY A 45 -24.86 19.27 15.13
CA GLY A 45 -26.07 18.63 15.63
C GLY A 45 -25.77 17.82 16.89
N ARG A 46 -26.39 18.21 18.00
CA ARG A 46 -26.38 17.52 19.30
C ARG A 46 -27.29 16.28 19.19
N ILE A 47 -26.80 15.10 19.55
CA ILE A 47 -27.62 13.89 19.69
C ILE A 47 -27.85 13.69 21.19
N ASP A 48 -29.11 13.81 21.59
CA ASP A 48 -29.60 13.47 22.91
C ASP A 48 -29.95 11.97 22.94
N ASP A 49 -29.46 11.29 23.97
CA ASP A 49 -29.70 9.88 24.29
C ASP A 49 -30.93 9.76 25.19
N PRO A 50 -31.91 8.87 24.90
CA PRO A 50 -32.79 8.43 25.97
C PRO A 50 -33.04 6.91 26.05
N HIS A 51 -32.94 6.47 27.29
CA HIS A 51 -33.70 5.40 27.96
C HIS A 51 -33.16 3.97 28.02
N ALA A 52 -32.64 3.70 29.22
CA ALA A 52 -32.69 2.43 29.94
C ALA A 52 -34.14 1.92 30.14
N GLY A 53 -34.31 0.60 30.01
CA GLY A 53 -35.53 -0.14 30.35
C GLY A 53 -35.22 -1.44 31.09
N LYS A 54 -35.76 -1.55 32.31
CA LYS A 54 -35.84 -2.74 33.20
C LYS A 54 -36.58 -3.88 32.45
N GLY A 55 -36.23 -5.16 32.54
CA GLY A 55 -36.26 -6.02 33.73
C GLY A 55 -37.60 -6.78 33.81
N SER A 56 -37.62 -8.08 33.52
CA SER A 56 -38.64 -9.01 34.05
C SER A 56 -38.20 -10.48 33.94
N SER A 57 -38.17 -11.13 35.09
CA SER A 57 -38.02 -12.56 35.33
C SER A 57 -39.30 -13.34 35.04
N SER A 58 -39.20 -14.56 34.53
CA SER A 58 -40.22 -15.58 34.70
C SER A 58 -39.58 -16.97 34.81
N SER A 59 -39.74 -17.56 36.00
CA SER A 59 -39.44 -18.93 36.38
C SER A 59 -40.49 -19.90 35.82
N VAL A 60 -40.04 -21.07 35.34
CA VAL A 60 -40.90 -22.24 35.17
C VAL A 60 -40.11 -23.47 35.62
N ASP A 61 -40.65 -24.16 36.63
CA ASP A 61 -40.17 -25.42 37.18
C ASP A 61 -40.53 -26.62 36.27
N GLY A 62 -39.65 -27.62 36.24
CA GLY A 62 -39.88 -28.93 35.61
C GLY A 62 -38.95 -30.02 36.20
N PRO A 63 -39.38 -31.29 36.27
CA PRO A 63 -38.99 -32.19 37.35
C PRO A 63 -37.73 -33.05 37.11
N SER A 64 -37.25 -33.53 38.26
CA SER A 64 -36.13 -34.41 38.59
C SER A 64 -35.90 -35.64 37.70
N GLY A 65 -34.63 -35.85 37.30
CA GLY A 65 -34.11 -37.12 36.77
C GLY A 65 -32.69 -37.41 37.25
N GLY A 66 -32.53 -38.51 38.03
CA GLY A 66 -31.39 -39.44 38.14
C GLY A 66 -29.96 -38.93 38.46
N PRO A 67 -29.23 -39.54 39.42
CA PRO A 67 -27.88 -39.13 39.77
C PRO A 67 -26.87 -39.53 38.68
N ARG A 68 -26.33 -38.52 37.97
CA ARG A 68 -25.11 -38.66 37.15
C ARG A 68 -23.89 -38.55 38.05
N ALA A 69 -22.96 -39.49 37.92
CA ALA A 69 -21.67 -39.48 38.60
C ALA A 69 -20.95 -38.14 38.38
N ALA A 70 -20.64 -37.44 39.47
CA ALA A 70 -19.95 -36.18 39.47
C ALA A 70 -18.48 -36.40 39.06
N THR A 71 -18.18 -36.18 37.79
CA THR A 71 -16.83 -35.82 37.36
C THR A 71 -16.57 -34.42 37.91
N GLY A 72 -15.62 -34.28 38.83
CA GLY A 72 -15.24 -32.98 39.41
C GLY A 72 -14.95 -31.93 38.33
N PRO A 73 -15.13 -30.63 38.63
CA PRO A 73 -14.95 -29.56 37.66
C PRO A 73 -13.54 -29.63 37.07
N GLN A 74 -13.47 -29.99 35.79
CA GLN A 74 -12.23 -29.93 35.03
C GLN A 74 -11.82 -28.46 35.00
N ALA A 75 -10.67 -28.14 35.62
CA ALA A 75 -10.15 -26.79 35.66
C ALA A 75 -10.10 -26.25 34.23
N ALA A 76 -10.76 -25.11 34.01
CA ALA A 76 -10.75 -24.45 32.71
C ALA A 76 -9.28 -24.27 32.27
N PRO A 77 -8.93 -24.61 31.02
CA PRO A 77 -7.58 -24.40 30.53
C PRO A 77 -7.21 -22.92 30.76
N PRO A 78 -5.96 -22.65 31.18
CA PRO A 78 -5.53 -21.28 31.41
C PRO A 78 -5.81 -20.44 30.16
N PRO A 79 -6.28 -19.20 30.31
CA PRO A 79 -6.53 -18.33 29.15
C PRO A 79 -5.27 -18.30 28.29
N PRO A 80 -5.41 -18.39 26.95
CA PRO A 80 -4.25 -18.40 26.06
C PRO A 80 -3.38 -17.19 26.38
N ALA A 81 -2.07 -17.43 26.55
CA ALA A 81 -1.11 -16.38 26.85
C ALA A 81 -1.30 -15.22 25.86
N ARG A 82 -1.40 -13.99 26.38
CA ARG A 82 -1.52 -12.79 25.54
C ARG A 82 -0.30 -12.73 24.64
N ARG A 83 -0.50 -12.93 23.33
CA ARG A 83 0.55 -12.77 22.33
C ARG A 83 0.92 -11.30 22.23
N GLU A 84 2.20 -10.98 22.30
CA GLU A 84 2.67 -9.62 22.09
C GLU A 84 2.32 -9.13 20.67
N PRO A 85 1.95 -7.85 20.50
CA PRO A 85 1.73 -7.29 19.17
C PRO A 85 2.99 -7.40 18.31
N ALA A 86 2.78 -7.73 17.04
CA ALA A 86 3.80 -7.74 16.02
C ALA A 86 4.43 -6.35 15.87
N THR A 87 5.74 -6.37 15.65
CA THR A 87 6.57 -5.19 15.38
C THR A 87 7.19 -5.28 13.99
N LEU A 88 7.79 -4.17 13.54
CA LEU A 88 8.57 -4.17 12.30
C LEU A 88 9.68 -5.24 12.31
N ASP A 89 10.30 -5.52 13.46
CA ASP A 89 11.31 -6.57 13.58
C ASP A 89 10.72 -7.96 13.38
N THR A 90 9.54 -8.25 13.93
CA THR A 90 8.87 -9.55 13.69
C THR A 90 8.42 -9.71 12.24
N LEU A 91 8.01 -8.62 11.59
CA LEU A 91 7.70 -8.61 10.16
C LEU A 91 8.96 -8.84 9.32
N TYR A 92 10.08 -8.21 9.67
CA TYR A 92 11.37 -8.46 9.02
C TYR A 92 11.90 -9.87 9.29
N ALA A 93 11.66 -10.45 10.46
CA ALA A 93 12.02 -11.84 10.72
C ALA A 93 11.28 -12.79 9.75
N ARG A 94 9.96 -12.60 9.60
CA ARG A 94 9.13 -13.37 8.66
C ARG A 94 9.58 -13.19 7.21
N ALA A 95 9.84 -11.96 6.76
CA ALA A 95 10.37 -11.71 5.42
C ALA A 95 11.77 -12.33 5.25
N GLY A 96 12.59 -12.33 6.30
CA GLY A 96 13.92 -12.95 6.31
C GLY A 96 13.87 -14.47 6.15
N ASP A 97 12.84 -15.14 6.70
CA ASP A 97 12.60 -16.56 6.45
C ASP A 97 12.33 -16.85 4.98
N ALA A 98 11.54 -16.01 4.30
CA ALA A 98 11.30 -16.15 2.87
C ALA A 98 12.59 -15.96 2.08
N VAL A 99 13.35 -14.88 2.37
CA VAL A 99 14.60 -14.59 1.67
C VAL A 99 15.63 -15.70 1.87
N ARG A 100 15.84 -16.21 3.10
CA ARG A 100 16.77 -17.33 3.35
C ARG A 100 16.39 -18.60 2.60
N ALA A 101 15.09 -18.82 2.38
CA ALA A 101 14.58 -19.93 1.57
C ALA A 101 14.63 -19.68 0.05
N GLY A 102 15.24 -18.57 -0.40
CA GLY A 102 15.28 -18.19 -1.82
C GLY A 102 13.93 -17.73 -2.38
N ARG A 103 12.96 -17.41 -1.51
CA ARG A 103 11.61 -16.93 -1.89
C ARG A 103 11.54 -15.41 -1.84
N PRO A 104 10.67 -14.78 -2.66
CA PRO A 104 10.54 -13.33 -2.69
C PRO A 104 9.77 -12.78 -1.48
N ILE A 105 10.04 -11.52 -1.16
CA ILE A 105 9.14 -10.68 -0.36
C ILE A 105 7.97 -10.28 -1.26
N VAL A 106 6.77 -10.74 -0.92
CA VAL A 106 5.54 -10.42 -1.68
C VAL A 106 4.80 -9.25 -1.05
N VAL A 107 4.51 -8.23 -1.87
CA VAL A 107 3.74 -7.04 -1.54
C VAL A 107 2.49 -6.99 -2.42
N THR A 108 1.31 -6.86 -1.83
CA THR A 108 0.05 -6.67 -2.56
C THR A 108 -0.42 -5.24 -2.41
N VAL A 109 -0.84 -4.59 -3.49
CA VAL A 109 -1.37 -3.22 -3.46
C VAL A 109 -2.70 -3.14 -4.19
N HIS A 110 -3.71 -2.62 -3.50
CA HIS A 110 -5.02 -2.33 -4.07
C HIS A 110 -5.10 -0.83 -4.39
N VAL A 111 -5.31 -0.52 -5.66
CA VAL A 111 -5.47 0.86 -6.14
C VAL A 111 -6.94 1.07 -6.46
N CYS A 112 -7.62 1.89 -5.67
CA CYS A 112 -8.95 2.38 -6.04
C CYS A 112 -8.77 3.49 -7.05
N LEU A 113 -9.16 3.27 -8.30
CA LEU A 113 -8.94 4.25 -9.37
C LEU A 113 -9.64 5.58 -9.06
N CYS A 114 -9.01 6.67 -9.49
CA CYS A 114 -9.54 8.01 -9.31
C CYS A 114 -10.86 8.15 -10.07
N ASP A 115 -11.91 8.62 -9.41
CA ASP A 115 -13.17 8.88 -10.07
C ASP A 115 -13.77 10.20 -9.57
N ASN A 116 -14.14 11.10 -10.48
CA ASN A 116 -14.71 12.40 -10.12
C ASN A 116 -16.03 12.29 -9.33
N ARG A 117 -16.67 11.10 -9.31
CA ARG A 117 -17.87 10.80 -8.50
C ARG A 117 -17.55 10.49 -7.03
N GLN A 118 -16.28 10.36 -6.65
CA GLN A 118 -15.86 10.00 -5.28
C GLN A 118 -15.97 11.17 -4.28
N GLY A 119 -16.33 12.38 -4.71
CA GLY A 119 -16.32 13.57 -3.86
C GLY A 119 -14.91 14.13 -3.61
N ILE A 120 -13.97 13.83 -4.51
CA ILE A 120 -12.63 14.42 -4.54
C ILE A 120 -12.64 15.81 -5.16
N ALA A 121 -11.55 16.56 -4.99
CA ALA A 121 -11.30 17.74 -5.82
C ALA A 121 -11.32 17.32 -7.31
N PRO A 122 -12.13 17.95 -8.17
CA PRO A 122 -12.27 17.51 -9.55
C PRO A 122 -10.95 17.53 -10.31
N VAL A 123 -10.71 16.47 -11.08
CA VAL A 123 -9.63 16.38 -12.06
C VAL A 123 -10.21 16.31 -13.47
N SER A 124 -9.36 16.37 -14.49
CA SER A 124 -9.84 16.25 -15.88
C SER A 124 -10.62 14.95 -16.09
N ALA A 125 -11.57 14.96 -17.03
CA ALA A 125 -12.41 13.80 -17.31
C ALA A 125 -11.60 12.52 -17.58
N SER A 126 -10.45 12.63 -18.25
CA SER A 126 -9.58 11.49 -18.54
C SER A 126 -8.81 10.96 -17.33
N LEU A 127 -8.42 11.83 -16.37
CA LEU A 127 -7.71 11.42 -15.16
C LEU A 127 -8.65 10.87 -14.10
N GLY A 128 -9.88 11.39 -14.04
CA GLY A 128 -10.93 11.05 -13.08
C GLY A 128 -11.99 10.12 -13.64
N ASP A 129 -11.66 9.35 -14.68
CA ASP A 129 -12.47 8.23 -15.16
C ASP A 129 -12.02 6.96 -14.43
N GLY A 130 -12.83 6.52 -13.46
CA GLY A 130 -12.58 5.33 -12.65
C GLY A 130 -12.76 4.02 -13.39
N ASP A 131 -13.20 4.06 -14.65
CA ASP A 131 -13.46 2.90 -15.50
C ASP A 131 -12.33 2.68 -16.53
N THR A 132 -11.41 3.65 -16.68
CA THR A 132 -10.32 3.64 -17.67
C THR A 132 -8.93 3.62 -17.00
N PRO A 133 -8.35 2.44 -16.69
CA PRO A 133 -7.04 2.35 -16.03
C PRO A 133 -5.91 3.08 -16.77
N ARG A 134 -5.94 3.05 -18.12
CA ARG A 134 -4.86 3.55 -18.98
C ARG A 134 -4.50 5.02 -18.73
N THR A 135 -5.47 5.87 -18.44
CA THR A 135 -5.25 7.32 -18.23
C THR A 135 -5.49 7.74 -16.80
N ASN A 136 -5.94 6.83 -15.93
CA ASN A 136 -6.35 7.18 -14.58
C ASN A 136 -5.20 7.73 -13.73
N LEU A 137 -5.50 8.77 -12.93
CA LEU A 137 -4.55 9.49 -12.08
C LEU A 137 -3.69 8.57 -11.20
N TYR A 138 -4.30 7.53 -10.60
CA TYR A 138 -3.61 6.67 -9.62
C TYR A 138 -2.95 5.44 -10.26
N TRP A 139 -3.11 5.23 -11.57
CA TRP A 139 -2.65 4.00 -12.25
C TRP A 139 -1.87 4.25 -13.53
N GLY A 140 -2.54 4.70 -14.60
CA GLY A 140 -1.96 4.81 -15.93
C GLY A 140 -1.44 6.21 -16.30
N ALA A 141 -1.83 7.25 -15.56
CA ALA A 141 -1.24 8.58 -15.70
C ALA A 141 0.26 8.60 -15.31
N MET A 142 0.96 9.70 -15.59
CA MET A 142 2.42 9.84 -15.44
C MET A 142 2.98 9.30 -14.10
N PHE A 143 2.38 9.69 -12.97
CA PHE A 143 2.80 9.25 -11.64
C PHE A 143 1.88 8.17 -11.03
N GLY A 144 0.96 7.64 -11.84
CA GLY A 144 0.15 6.48 -11.47
C GLY A 144 1.01 5.23 -11.30
N LEU A 145 0.55 4.29 -10.46
CA LEU A 145 1.34 3.14 -10.02
C LEU A 145 1.96 2.37 -11.20
N LYS A 146 1.15 1.92 -12.15
CA LYS A 146 1.65 1.10 -13.26
C LYS A 146 2.66 1.87 -14.10
N THR A 147 2.32 3.09 -14.52
CA THR A 147 3.17 3.88 -15.42
C THR A 147 4.49 4.24 -14.76
N PHE A 148 4.47 4.69 -13.50
CA PHE A 148 5.68 5.06 -12.77
C PHE A 148 6.61 3.86 -12.58
N PHE A 149 6.09 2.72 -12.15
CA PHE A 149 6.91 1.51 -11.94
C PHE A 149 7.46 0.95 -13.25
N LYS A 150 6.68 0.99 -14.35
CA LYS A 150 7.17 0.61 -15.70
C LYS A 150 8.32 1.49 -16.20
N GLN A 151 8.36 2.75 -15.78
CA GLN A 151 9.42 3.70 -16.17
C GLN A 151 10.62 3.68 -15.22
N SER A 152 10.51 3.00 -14.08
CA SER A 152 11.59 2.94 -13.10
C SER A 152 12.75 2.07 -13.60
N ARG A 153 13.98 2.47 -13.27
CA ARG A 153 15.18 1.64 -13.49
C ARG A 153 15.38 0.59 -12.41
N ALA A 154 14.70 0.74 -11.27
CA ALA A 154 14.81 -0.16 -10.14
C ALA A 154 13.79 -1.31 -10.21
N TRP A 155 12.75 -1.18 -11.03
CA TRP A 155 11.65 -2.12 -11.11
C TRP A 155 11.49 -2.66 -12.52
N GLU A 156 11.18 -3.95 -12.61
CA GLU A 156 10.96 -4.67 -13.86
C GLU A 156 9.52 -5.16 -13.90
N LEU A 157 8.79 -4.86 -14.98
CA LEU A 157 7.44 -5.39 -15.20
C LEU A 157 7.54 -6.88 -15.62
N LEU A 158 6.86 -7.75 -14.88
CA LEU A 158 6.75 -9.18 -15.19
C LEU A 158 5.40 -9.55 -15.81
N ILE A 159 4.32 -8.96 -15.32
CA ILE A 159 2.94 -9.26 -15.74
C ILE A 159 2.19 -7.95 -15.90
N GLU A 160 1.42 -7.83 -16.98
CA GLU A 160 0.38 -6.84 -17.16
C GLU A 160 -0.83 -7.57 -17.76
N SER A 161 -1.93 -7.64 -17.01
CA SER A 161 -3.12 -8.37 -17.42
C SER A 161 -4.36 -7.53 -17.16
N GLN A 162 -5.14 -7.29 -18.22
CA GLN A 162 -6.48 -6.77 -18.11
C GLN A 162 -7.43 -7.90 -17.70
N ARG A 163 -8.40 -7.62 -16.83
CA ARG A 163 -9.52 -8.54 -16.64
C ARG A 163 -10.54 -8.34 -17.75
N ARG A 164 -11.37 -9.36 -17.95
CA ARG A 164 -12.43 -9.33 -18.95
C ARG A 164 -13.50 -8.34 -18.50
N ASP A 165 -14.06 -7.60 -19.45
CA ASP A 165 -15.22 -6.77 -19.18
C ASP A 165 -16.35 -7.62 -18.55
N GLY A 166 -16.94 -7.12 -17.47
CA GLY A 166 -18.02 -7.79 -16.74
C GLY A 166 -17.59 -8.70 -15.58
N ASP A 167 -16.30 -8.71 -15.19
CA ASP A 167 -15.88 -9.41 -13.96
C ASP A 167 -16.59 -8.79 -12.73
N PRO A 168 -17.29 -9.60 -11.91
CA PRO A 168 -18.19 -9.06 -10.88
C PRO A 168 -17.48 -8.38 -9.71
N ASP A 169 -16.18 -8.60 -9.52
CA ASP A 169 -15.41 -7.99 -8.42
C ASP A 169 -15.00 -6.53 -8.69
N GLY A 170 -15.10 -6.05 -9.92
CA GLY A 170 -14.71 -4.69 -10.31
C GLY A 170 -13.19 -4.46 -10.41
N MET A 171 -12.37 -5.50 -10.38
CA MET A 171 -10.93 -5.39 -10.63
C MET A 171 -10.70 -5.30 -12.14
N LEU A 172 -10.03 -4.24 -12.62
CA LEU A 172 -9.88 -3.95 -14.05
C LEU A 172 -8.52 -4.41 -14.60
N GLU A 173 -7.45 -4.17 -13.85
CA GLU A 173 -6.09 -4.52 -14.28
C GLU A 173 -5.22 -5.02 -13.13
N GLN A 174 -4.34 -5.99 -13.39
CA GLN A 174 -3.29 -6.42 -12.49
C GLN A 174 -1.93 -6.23 -13.17
N ALA A 175 -0.96 -5.72 -12.40
CA ALA A 175 0.44 -5.63 -12.81
C ALA A 175 1.35 -6.23 -11.74
N VAL A 176 2.37 -6.99 -12.16
CA VAL A 176 3.39 -7.55 -11.24
C VAL A 176 4.73 -6.98 -11.60
N PHE A 177 5.40 -6.39 -10.61
CA PHE A 177 6.73 -5.82 -10.75
C PHE A 177 7.73 -6.55 -9.85
N ARG A 178 8.96 -6.65 -10.33
CA ARG A 178 10.10 -7.21 -9.60
C ARG A 178 11.10 -6.13 -9.25
N HIS A 179 11.58 -6.18 -8.01
CA HIS A 179 12.71 -5.42 -7.53
C HIS A 179 13.74 -6.36 -6.89
N ARG A 180 15.03 -6.05 -7.03
CA ARG A 180 16.12 -6.83 -6.45
C ARG A 180 17.11 -5.91 -5.77
N VAL A 181 17.47 -6.25 -4.54
CA VAL A 181 18.56 -5.60 -3.79
C VAL A 181 19.58 -6.63 -3.31
N PRO A 182 20.87 -6.29 -3.22
CA PRO A 182 21.88 -7.21 -2.70
C PRO A 182 21.54 -7.63 -1.26
N ALA A 183 21.62 -8.90 -0.86
CA ALA A 183 21.29 -9.30 0.52
C ALA A 183 22.23 -8.73 1.58
N ALA A 184 23.48 -8.45 1.19
CA ALA A 184 24.43 -7.65 1.96
C ALA A 184 23.84 -6.31 2.44
N SER A 185 22.72 -5.86 1.85
CA SER A 185 22.05 -4.63 2.22
C SER A 185 21.47 -4.58 3.64
N ARG A 186 21.28 -5.69 4.38
CA ARG A 186 21.03 -5.76 5.86
C ARG A 186 20.39 -7.07 6.37
N TRP A 187 20.16 -8.10 5.55
CA TRP A 187 19.38 -9.28 5.97
C TRP A 187 20.22 -10.32 6.74
N PRO A 188 19.98 -10.54 8.05
CA PRO A 188 20.78 -11.48 8.84
C PRO A 188 20.60 -12.93 8.38
N GLY A 189 21.71 -13.65 8.25
CA GLY A 189 21.69 -15.07 7.86
C GLY A 189 21.40 -15.33 6.38
N VAL A 190 21.30 -14.28 5.55
CA VAL A 190 21.20 -14.42 4.09
C VAL A 190 22.61 -14.32 3.49
N PRO A 191 23.03 -15.27 2.63
CA PRO A 191 24.34 -15.22 1.99
C PRO A 191 24.57 -13.89 1.26
N ALA A 192 25.75 -13.28 1.41
CA ALA A 192 26.05 -11.96 0.84
C ALA A 192 25.92 -11.93 -0.70
N ALA A 193 26.17 -13.06 -1.37
CA ALA A 193 26.04 -13.21 -2.81
C ALA A 193 24.58 -13.31 -3.30
N GLN A 194 23.63 -13.60 -2.40
CA GLN A 194 22.22 -13.72 -2.75
C GLN A 194 21.58 -12.34 -2.93
N GLN A 195 20.61 -12.25 -3.83
CA GLN A 195 19.76 -11.07 -3.99
C GLN A 195 18.46 -11.28 -3.19
N VAL A 196 17.98 -10.22 -2.55
CA VAL A 196 16.64 -10.14 -1.98
C VAL A 196 15.71 -9.76 -3.13
N GLU A 197 14.82 -10.67 -3.50
CA GLU A 197 13.78 -10.40 -4.49
C GLU A 197 12.52 -9.89 -3.80
N MET A 198 11.95 -8.81 -4.31
CA MET A 198 10.64 -8.32 -3.93
C MET A 198 9.72 -8.34 -5.15
N LEU A 199 8.51 -8.83 -4.95
CA LEU A 199 7.44 -8.82 -5.95
C LEU A 199 6.30 -7.93 -5.47
N LEU A 200 6.01 -6.90 -6.25
CA LEU A 200 4.85 -6.03 -6.07
C LEU A 200 3.73 -6.53 -6.99
N VAL A 201 2.65 -7.04 -6.40
CA VAL A 201 1.41 -7.41 -7.09
C VAL A 201 0.40 -6.29 -6.89
N ALA A 202 0.22 -5.46 -7.92
CA ALA A 202 -0.67 -4.31 -7.87
C ALA A 202 -1.96 -4.60 -8.64
N ARG A 203 -3.12 -4.27 -8.05
CA ARG A 203 -4.46 -4.46 -8.61
C ARG A 203 -5.18 -3.12 -8.70
N ALA A 204 -5.57 -2.73 -9.90
CA ALA A 204 -6.42 -1.58 -10.17
C ALA A 204 -7.89 -1.98 -10.12
N TRP A 205 -8.64 -1.31 -9.26
CA TRP A 205 -10.07 -1.51 -9.06
C TRP A 205 -10.83 -0.32 -9.61
N ARG A 206 -12.00 -0.59 -10.20
CA ARG A 206 -12.92 0.45 -10.64
C ARG A 206 -13.13 1.50 -9.55
N GLY A 207 -13.16 2.77 -9.94
CA GLY A 207 -13.27 3.87 -8.97
C GLY A 207 -14.60 3.91 -8.20
N MET A 208 -15.65 3.31 -8.77
CA MET A 208 -16.96 3.11 -8.12
C MET A 208 -17.50 1.71 -8.43
N PRO A 209 -18.09 0.99 -7.44
CA PRO A 209 -18.13 1.33 -6.02
C PRO A 209 -16.73 1.23 -5.37
N MET A 210 -16.43 2.14 -4.43
CA MET A 210 -15.13 2.20 -3.74
C MET A 210 -14.90 1.00 -2.80
N GLU A 211 -16.01 0.40 -2.36
CA GLU A 211 -16.11 -0.72 -1.44
C GLU A 211 -15.36 -1.95 -1.95
N ASN A 212 -15.29 -2.16 -3.26
CA ASN A 212 -14.60 -3.33 -3.83
C ASN A 212 -13.09 -3.29 -3.54
N ALA A 213 -12.47 -2.14 -3.82
CA ALA A 213 -11.05 -1.93 -3.55
C ALA A 213 -10.75 -1.95 -2.04
N LEU A 214 -11.60 -1.28 -1.25
CA LEU A 214 -11.44 -1.19 0.20
C LEU A 214 -11.64 -2.55 0.87
N GLY A 215 -12.64 -3.32 0.43
CA GLY A 215 -12.95 -4.65 0.95
C GLY A 215 -11.84 -5.65 0.63
N ALA A 216 -11.30 -5.63 -0.60
CA ALA A 216 -10.14 -6.45 -0.96
C ALA A 216 -8.91 -6.09 -0.11
N PHE A 217 -8.63 -4.81 0.09
CA PHE A 217 -7.58 -4.36 1.01
C PHE A 217 -7.83 -4.83 2.44
N ALA A 218 -9.04 -4.70 2.96
CA ALA A 218 -9.38 -5.13 4.32
C ALA A 218 -9.19 -6.64 4.50
N ALA A 219 -9.65 -7.44 3.52
CA ALA A 219 -9.51 -8.89 3.52
C ALA A 219 -8.02 -9.31 3.55
N ASP A 220 -7.18 -8.67 2.73
CA ASP A 220 -5.75 -9.00 2.66
C ASP A 220 -4.95 -8.42 3.85
N ALA A 221 -5.29 -7.23 4.36
CA ALA A 221 -4.57 -6.61 5.47
C ALA A 221 -4.91 -7.20 6.85
N LEU A 222 -6.12 -7.77 7.01
CA LEU A 222 -6.59 -8.33 8.28
C LEU A 222 -6.66 -9.86 8.29
N GLY A 223 -6.89 -10.47 7.14
CA GLY A 223 -6.96 -11.92 6.97
C GLY A 223 -5.60 -12.56 6.66
N SER A 224 -5.62 -13.86 6.38
CA SER A 224 -4.43 -14.64 6.02
C SER A 224 -4.65 -15.49 4.76
N ALA A 225 -5.72 -15.23 4.01
CA ALA A 225 -6.04 -15.97 2.81
C ALA A 225 -4.99 -15.70 1.73
N ALA A 226 -4.50 -16.78 1.10
CA ALA A 226 -3.65 -16.70 -0.06
C ALA A 226 -4.51 -16.70 -1.33
N TRP A 227 -4.07 -15.96 -2.34
CA TRP A 227 -4.42 -16.23 -3.72
C TRP A 227 -3.13 -16.28 -4.54
N THR A 228 -3.12 -17.13 -5.56
CA THR A 228 -1.89 -17.46 -6.27
C THR A 228 -1.68 -16.56 -7.49
N VAL A 229 -0.41 -16.29 -7.78
CA VAL A 229 0.03 -15.64 -9.03
C VAL A 229 1.07 -16.52 -9.69
N ALA A 230 0.79 -16.95 -10.92
CA ALA A 230 1.76 -17.63 -11.77
C ALA A 230 2.68 -16.59 -12.42
N LEU A 231 3.99 -16.73 -12.22
CA LEU A 231 5.02 -15.89 -12.80
C LEU A 231 5.47 -16.42 -14.17
N PRO A 232 6.01 -15.57 -15.06
CA PRO A 232 6.52 -16.01 -16.37
C PRO A 232 7.67 -17.02 -16.30
N ASP A 233 8.39 -17.08 -15.16
CA ASP A 233 9.48 -18.03 -14.92
C ASP A 233 8.99 -19.41 -14.42
N GLY A 234 7.68 -19.65 -14.40
CA GLY A 234 7.06 -20.90 -13.98
C GLY A 234 6.87 -21.03 -12.46
N ARG A 235 7.35 -20.08 -11.65
CA ARG A 235 7.07 -20.06 -10.21
C ARG A 235 5.63 -19.62 -9.94
N THR A 236 5.06 -20.12 -8.86
CA THR A 236 3.82 -19.61 -8.29
C THR A 236 4.13 -18.96 -6.95
N ILE A 237 3.53 -17.79 -6.70
CA ILE A 237 3.64 -17.08 -5.42
C ILE A 237 2.28 -16.94 -4.76
N ASP A 238 2.27 -16.93 -3.43
CA ASP A 238 1.10 -16.58 -2.63
C ASP A 238 1.10 -15.06 -2.37
N ALA A 239 0.03 -14.40 -2.81
CA ALA A 239 -0.22 -12.98 -2.60
C ALA A 239 -1.47 -12.77 -1.72
N GLY A 240 -1.78 -11.50 -1.44
CA GLY A 240 -2.86 -11.12 -0.53
C GLY A 240 -2.45 -11.24 0.93
N GLY A 241 -3.36 -11.73 1.78
CA GLY A 241 -3.10 -11.90 3.23
C GLY A 241 -2.00 -12.90 3.59
N ALA A 242 -1.64 -13.80 2.67
CA ALA A 242 -0.45 -14.65 2.82
C ALA A 242 0.86 -13.94 2.44
N GLY A 243 0.80 -12.77 1.80
CA GLY A 243 1.93 -11.91 1.51
C GLY A 243 2.54 -11.27 2.75
N HIS A 244 3.57 -10.45 2.56
CA HIS A 244 4.30 -9.79 3.65
C HIS A 244 3.78 -8.38 3.92
N VAL A 245 3.36 -7.67 2.88
CA VAL A 245 2.88 -6.28 2.96
C VAL A 245 1.64 -6.10 2.11
N VAL A 246 0.64 -5.39 2.64
CA VAL A 246 -0.61 -5.05 1.95
C VAL A 246 -0.80 -3.54 1.94
N GLY A 247 -1.11 -2.98 0.77
CA GLY A 247 -1.21 -1.53 0.56
C GLY A 247 -2.53 -1.09 -0.02
N PHE A 248 -2.98 0.11 0.37
CA PHE A 248 -4.06 0.82 -0.31
C PHE A 248 -3.57 2.14 -0.88
N VAL A 249 -3.95 2.46 -2.11
CA VAL A 249 -3.62 3.70 -2.81
C VAL A 249 -4.87 4.28 -3.47
N GLY A 250 -5.11 5.58 -3.27
CA GLY A 250 -6.18 6.31 -3.96
C GLY A 250 -6.89 7.31 -3.07
N HIS A 251 -8.15 7.60 -3.37
CA HIS A 251 -9.01 8.38 -2.48
C HIS A 251 -9.22 7.64 -1.15
N ASN A 252 -9.30 8.37 -0.03
CA ASN A 252 -9.63 7.76 1.25
C ASN A 252 -11.11 7.41 1.26
N SER A 253 -11.46 6.19 0.86
CA SER A 253 -12.84 5.72 0.78
C SER A 253 -13.59 5.85 2.11
N LEU A 254 -12.88 5.73 3.25
CA LEU A 254 -13.48 5.92 4.58
C LEU A 254 -13.82 7.39 4.90
N MET A 255 -13.43 8.36 4.09
CA MET A 255 -13.96 9.73 4.21
C MET A 255 -15.41 9.83 3.75
N ASN A 256 -15.88 8.90 2.91
CA ASN A 256 -17.28 8.81 2.50
C ASN A 256 -18.13 8.08 3.57
N ALA A 257 -19.25 8.69 3.98
CA ALA A 257 -20.11 8.12 5.02
C ALA A 257 -20.76 6.79 4.61
N ALA A 258 -21.26 6.70 3.37
CA ALA A 258 -21.90 5.48 2.87
C ALA A 258 -20.93 4.29 2.87
N VAL A 259 -19.67 4.52 2.49
CA VAL A 259 -18.63 3.48 2.55
C VAL A 259 -18.38 3.05 4.00
N ARG A 260 -18.30 3.98 4.96
CA ARG A 260 -18.09 3.62 6.38
C ARG A 260 -19.23 2.77 6.94
N GLU A 261 -20.47 3.07 6.56
CA GLU A 261 -21.67 2.36 7.01
C GLU A 261 -21.70 0.89 6.58
N THR A 262 -21.00 0.52 5.50
CA THR A 262 -20.86 -0.88 5.08
C THR A 262 -20.02 -1.74 6.04
N ASN A 263 -19.22 -1.11 6.92
CA ASN A 263 -18.45 -1.77 7.97
C ASN A 263 -17.56 -2.95 7.51
N LEU A 264 -16.96 -2.83 6.31
CA LEU A 264 -16.18 -3.89 5.66
C LEU A 264 -15.12 -4.54 6.55
N PHE A 265 -14.42 -3.75 7.37
CA PHE A 265 -13.36 -4.25 8.24
C PHE A 265 -13.87 -5.14 9.38
N ALA A 266 -15.10 -4.94 9.86
CA ALA A 266 -15.66 -5.76 10.93
C ALA A 266 -16.06 -7.16 10.44
N ALA A 267 -16.34 -7.32 9.15
CA ALA A 267 -16.70 -8.59 8.54
C ALA A 267 -15.49 -9.51 8.29
N VAL A 268 -14.25 -8.98 8.38
CA VAL A 268 -13.05 -9.79 8.10
C VAL A 268 -12.68 -10.65 9.31
N ASN A 269 -12.64 -11.96 9.11
CA ASN A 269 -12.06 -12.87 10.09
C ASN A 269 -10.57 -12.57 10.26
N SER A 270 -10.19 -12.14 11.45
CA SER A 270 -8.83 -11.67 11.75
C SER A 270 -8.29 -12.35 13.03
N PRO A 271 -7.85 -13.62 12.92
CA PRO A 271 -7.37 -14.36 14.08
C PRO A 271 -6.16 -13.70 14.72
N VAL A 272 -6.12 -13.65 16.06
CA VAL A 272 -4.94 -13.16 16.81
C VAL A 272 -3.67 -13.95 16.50
N ALA A 273 -3.83 -15.20 16.06
CA ALA A 273 -2.73 -16.08 15.70
C ALA A 273 -2.12 -15.80 14.30
N SER A 274 -2.70 -14.90 13.51
CA SER A 274 -2.25 -14.58 12.16
C SER A 274 -0.77 -14.16 12.10
N PRO A 275 -0.06 -14.48 11.01
CA PRO A 275 1.34 -14.08 10.85
C PRO A 275 1.47 -12.55 10.75
N PRO A 276 2.60 -11.95 11.19
CA PRO A 276 2.84 -10.52 11.03
C PRO A 276 2.70 -10.05 9.59
N VAL A 277 1.86 -9.04 9.34
CA VAL A 277 1.65 -8.44 8.01
C VAL A 277 1.85 -6.93 8.10
N GLY A 278 2.67 -6.38 7.20
CA GLY A 278 2.85 -4.95 7.07
C GLY A 278 1.68 -4.31 6.35
N TRP A 279 1.24 -3.13 6.75
CA TRP A 279 0.25 -2.37 6.00
C TRP A 279 0.65 -0.93 5.77
N PHE A 280 0.25 -0.36 4.64
CA PHE A 280 0.34 1.07 4.39
C PHE A 280 -0.88 1.60 3.65
N VAL A 281 -1.17 2.88 3.83
CA VAL A 281 -2.26 3.56 3.14
C VAL A 281 -1.81 4.92 2.63
N LEU A 282 -1.68 5.04 1.32
CA LEU A 282 -1.46 6.31 0.62
C LEU A 282 -2.80 6.87 0.16
N ALA A 283 -3.42 7.62 1.06
CA ALA A 283 -4.68 8.34 0.84
C ALA A 283 -4.76 9.51 1.82
N CYS A 284 -5.60 10.50 1.58
CA CYS A 284 -5.75 11.68 2.45
C CYS A 284 -6.17 11.32 3.88
N LYS A 285 -5.47 11.85 4.90
CA LYS A 285 -5.79 11.67 6.33
C LYS A 285 -5.95 10.19 6.74
N SER A 286 -5.24 9.28 6.09
CA SER A 286 -5.47 7.84 6.27
C SER A 286 -5.22 7.34 7.70
N ASP A 287 -4.35 8.00 8.47
CA ASP A 287 -4.08 7.67 9.87
C ASP A 287 -5.35 7.66 10.71
N ALA A 288 -6.10 8.77 10.71
CA ALA A 288 -7.29 8.90 11.56
C ALA A 288 -8.42 7.93 11.18
N TYR A 289 -8.53 7.57 9.89
CA TYR A 289 -9.62 6.74 9.39
C TYR A 289 -9.30 5.24 9.42
N PHE A 290 -8.09 4.83 9.03
CA PHE A 290 -7.76 3.41 8.88
C PHE A 290 -7.21 2.79 10.18
N THR A 291 -6.54 3.57 11.03
CA THR A 291 -5.93 3.07 12.27
C THR A 291 -6.88 2.28 13.16
N PRO A 292 -8.10 2.78 13.47
CA PRO A 292 -9.00 2.06 14.37
C PRO A 292 -9.39 0.68 13.84
N HIS A 293 -9.43 0.52 12.51
CA HIS A 293 -9.79 -0.74 11.86
C HIS A 293 -8.61 -1.71 11.72
N LEU A 294 -7.38 -1.18 11.61
CA LEU A 294 -6.15 -1.95 11.36
C LEU A 294 -5.33 -2.23 12.63
N ALA A 295 -5.76 -1.78 13.80
CA ALA A 295 -5.08 -2.01 15.08
C ALA A 295 -5.28 -3.46 15.57
N ARG A 296 -4.71 -4.43 14.85
CA ARG A 296 -4.71 -5.86 15.20
C ARG A 296 -3.33 -6.32 15.67
N PRO A 297 -3.23 -7.32 16.55
CA PRO A 297 -1.94 -7.79 17.07
C PRO A 297 -0.94 -8.23 15.99
N HIS A 298 -1.37 -8.73 14.84
CA HIS A 298 -0.47 -9.14 13.75
C HIS A 298 -0.22 -8.04 12.70
N ALA A 299 -0.96 -6.93 12.74
CA ALA A 299 -0.93 -5.91 11.70
C ALA A 299 0.07 -4.80 12.07
N VAL A 300 1.14 -4.68 11.29
CA VAL A 300 2.24 -3.73 11.52
C VAL A 300 2.10 -2.54 10.58
N ARG A 301 1.94 -1.33 11.13
CA ARG A 301 1.89 -0.13 10.30
C ARG A 301 3.26 0.18 9.71
N LEU A 302 3.32 0.32 8.39
CA LEU A 302 4.49 0.77 7.66
C LEU A 302 4.39 2.23 7.25
N LEU A 303 3.21 2.74 6.87
CA LEU A 303 3.02 4.15 6.55
C LEU A 303 1.53 4.53 6.46
N ALA A 304 1.15 5.66 7.05
CA ALA A 304 -0.14 6.31 6.83
C ALA A 304 0.07 7.83 6.72
N THR A 305 -1.01 8.59 6.50
CA THR A 305 -0.96 10.03 6.28
C THR A 305 -1.82 10.79 7.30
N ARG A 306 -1.35 11.95 7.74
CA ARG A 306 -2.07 12.86 8.65
C ARG A 306 -2.79 13.99 7.92
N GLN A 307 -2.41 14.25 6.68
CA GLN A 307 -2.86 15.41 5.90
C GLN A 307 -3.47 14.98 4.56
N PHE A 308 -4.04 15.95 3.84
CA PHE A 308 -4.34 15.78 2.43
C PHE A 308 -3.03 15.61 1.65
N MET A 309 -3.02 14.69 0.69
CA MET A 309 -1.82 14.39 -0.09
C MET A 309 -2.17 13.79 -1.45
N ALA A 310 -1.25 13.90 -2.41
CA ALA A 310 -1.37 13.26 -3.72
C ALA A 310 -0.90 11.79 -3.63
N PRO A 311 -1.78 10.77 -3.76
CA PRO A 311 -1.44 9.37 -3.54
C PRO A 311 -0.73 8.75 -4.75
N GLU A 312 0.45 9.25 -5.06
CA GLU A 312 1.22 8.93 -6.26
C GLU A 312 2.38 7.96 -5.99
N ALA A 313 2.80 7.27 -7.05
CA ALA A 313 3.62 6.07 -6.98
C ALA A 313 5.07 6.28 -6.52
N TYR A 314 5.63 7.49 -6.64
CA TYR A 314 7.00 7.75 -6.17
C TYR A 314 7.15 7.60 -4.66
N THR A 315 6.08 7.87 -3.89
CA THR A 315 6.08 7.67 -2.43
C THR A 315 6.07 6.18 -2.11
N LEU A 316 5.28 5.41 -2.87
CA LEU A 316 5.21 3.96 -2.76
C LEU A 316 6.56 3.32 -3.08
N ALA A 317 7.18 3.66 -4.22
CA ALA A 317 8.46 3.12 -4.62
C ALA A 317 9.53 3.33 -3.54
N ALA A 318 9.65 4.56 -3.02
CA ALA A 318 10.61 4.88 -1.97
C ALA A 318 10.36 4.11 -0.66
N LEU A 319 9.10 3.89 -0.29
CA LEU A 319 8.74 3.06 0.87
C LEU A 319 9.15 1.59 0.67
N LEU A 320 8.81 1.01 -0.49
CA LEU A 320 9.07 -0.41 -0.76
C LEU A 320 10.56 -0.70 -0.93
N GLU A 321 11.31 0.18 -1.59
CA GLU A 321 12.78 0.07 -1.72
C GLU A 321 13.45 0.13 -0.33
N ALA A 322 13.00 1.04 0.53
CA ALA A 322 13.49 1.10 1.92
C ALA A 322 13.14 -0.16 2.72
N PHE A 323 11.96 -0.75 2.48
CA PHE A 323 11.57 -2.00 3.12
C PHE A 323 12.40 -3.19 2.63
N ALA A 324 12.65 -3.28 1.32
CA ALA A 324 13.49 -4.32 0.71
C ALA A 324 14.92 -4.31 1.27
N GLU A 325 15.44 -3.12 1.60
CA GLU A 325 16.72 -2.91 2.27
C GLU A 325 16.67 -3.09 3.80
N ARG A 326 15.56 -3.56 4.37
CA ARG A 326 15.39 -3.80 5.82
C ARG A 326 15.72 -2.55 6.68
N GLN A 327 15.26 -1.38 6.24
CA GLN A 327 15.53 -0.10 6.92
C GLN A 327 14.65 0.09 8.16
N SER A 328 15.03 1.02 9.04
CA SER A 328 14.23 1.35 10.24
C SER A 328 12.89 2.01 9.88
N ALA A 329 11.90 1.94 10.77
CA ALA A 329 10.61 2.64 10.58
C ALA A 329 10.79 4.14 10.29
N ALA A 330 11.72 4.80 11.00
CA ALA A 330 12.06 6.20 10.77
C ALA A 330 12.61 6.43 9.35
N THR A 331 13.46 5.53 8.85
CA THR A 331 14.00 5.60 7.49
C THR A 331 12.94 5.32 6.42
N LEU A 332 11.99 4.40 6.68
CA LEU A 332 10.86 4.15 5.77
C LEU A 332 10.07 5.45 5.55
N ARG A 333 9.73 6.15 6.64
CA ARG A 333 9.06 7.45 6.60
C ARG A 333 9.90 8.54 5.96
N ASP A 334 11.18 8.63 6.31
CA ASP A 334 12.07 9.66 5.75
C ASP A 334 12.20 9.53 4.23
N ARG A 335 12.38 8.32 3.72
CA ARG A 335 12.48 8.07 2.27
C ARG A 335 11.17 8.38 1.54
N ALA A 336 10.03 7.94 2.09
CA ALA A 336 8.72 8.29 1.55
C ALA A 336 8.50 9.82 1.54
N ALA A 337 8.79 10.50 2.65
CA ALA A 337 8.67 11.95 2.77
C ALA A 337 9.61 12.70 1.82
N ARG A 338 10.86 12.25 1.67
CA ARG A 338 11.83 12.85 0.75
C ARG A 338 11.40 12.71 -0.71
N ALA A 339 10.89 11.53 -1.10
CA ALA A 339 10.32 11.33 -2.43
C ALA A 339 9.13 12.27 -2.63
N TYR A 340 8.19 12.33 -1.68
CA TYR A 340 7.05 13.22 -1.75
C TYR A 340 7.44 14.70 -1.88
N ALA A 341 8.37 15.17 -1.05
CA ALA A 341 8.90 16.53 -1.07
C ALA A 341 9.43 16.93 -2.46
N ARG A 342 10.19 16.03 -3.09
CA ARG A 342 10.79 16.25 -4.41
C ARG A 342 9.73 16.47 -5.49
N TYR A 343 8.70 15.62 -5.54
CA TYR A 343 7.67 15.70 -6.58
C TYR A 343 6.66 16.80 -6.33
N GLN A 344 6.27 17.01 -5.07
CA GLN A 344 5.34 18.07 -4.68
C GLN A 344 5.97 19.44 -4.53
N LYS A 345 7.31 19.53 -4.67
CA LYS A 345 8.08 20.78 -4.58
C LYS A 345 7.88 21.49 -3.23
N ILE A 346 7.86 20.72 -2.15
CA ILE A 346 7.78 21.22 -0.77
C ILE A 346 9.05 20.86 0.01
N THR A 347 9.23 21.44 1.20
CA THR A 347 10.36 21.07 2.05
C THR A 347 10.21 19.64 2.60
N GLN A 348 11.33 18.97 2.87
CA GLN A 348 11.31 17.64 3.49
C GLN A 348 10.65 17.66 4.88
N ALA A 349 10.83 18.75 5.65
CA ALA A 349 10.17 18.92 6.93
C ALA A 349 8.63 18.97 6.78
N ALA A 350 8.11 19.71 5.79
CA ALA A 350 6.69 19.73 5.49
C ALA A 350 6.18 18.35 5.06
N ALA A 351 6.92 17.65 4.18
CA ALA A 351 6.56 16.31 3.75
C ALA A 351 6.60 15.29 4.90
N LEU A 352 7.55 15.38 5.83
CA LEU A 352 7.60 14.53 7.03
C LEU A 352 6.33 14.69 7.88
N GLY A 353 5.77 15.91 7.95
CA GLY A 353 4.50 16.19 8.61
C GLY A 353 3.28 15.51 7.97
N VAL A 354 3.36 15.13 6.70
CA VAL A 354 2.30 14.39 5.99
C VAL A 354 2.21 12.95 6.47
N PHE A 355 3.32 12.30 6.82
CA PHE A 355 3.38 10.86 7.05
C PHE A 355 3.48 10.45 8.53
N VAL A 356 3.13 9.20 8.83
CA VAL A 356 3.25 8.54 10.14
C VAL A 356 3.49 7.04 9.97
N ASN A 357 4.17 6.40 10.94
CA ASN A 357 4.27 4.94 11.07
C ASN A 357 3.69 4.50 12.42
#